data_AF-A0A950Q9B2-F1
#
_entry.id   AF-A0A950Q9B2-F1
#
_cell.length_a   1.000
_cell.length_b   1.000
_cell.length_c   1.000
_cell.angle_alpha   90.00
_cell.angle_beta   90.00
_cell.angle_gamma   90.00
#
_symmetry.space_group_name_H-M   'P 1'
#
loop_
_entity.id
_entity.type
_entity.pdbx_description
1 polymer ?
#
loop_
_entity_poly.entity_id
_entity_poly.type
_entity_poly.pdbx_seq_one_letter_code
_entity_poly.pdbx_strand_id
1 'polypeptide(L)'
;MSSKTLPSRRAVGWWLIVVALMIAGMVVIGGLTRLTGSGLSITEWDPVMGAIPPLSQADWLDAFHKYQGIPQYIREHQGMSLAQFQFIYWWEWTHRLLGRLIGFVFLLPFLWFVWAGAISRRDIPRMVLLFALGGLQGFVGWWMVESGLETRVSVSQYRLAIHFGVALLLFAGILWSAFQYFYPPLEGGSKRAALRGGVKGQSPPTDISLREIS
;
A
#
# COMPACT_ATOMS: atom_id res chain seq x y z
N MET A 1 14.27 30.42 20.42
CA MET A 1 13.75 29.07 20.17
C MET A 1 13.06 29.08 18.81
N SER A 2 13.59 28.38 17.81
CA SER A 2 12.98 28.33 16.47
C SER A 2 11.67 27.56 16.55
N SER A 3 10.55 28.18 16.17
CA SER A 3 9.26 27.50 16.05
C SER A 3 9.37 26.49 14.91
N LYS A 4 9.62 25.22 15.23
CA LYS A 4 9.54 24.15 14.23
C LYS A 4 8.12 24.11 13.68
N THR A 5 7.92 24.56 12.46
CA THR A 5 6.65 24.40 11.73
C THR A 5 6.47 22.91 11.47
N LEU A 6 5.51 22.29 12.16
CA LEU A 6 5.19 20.88 11.95
C LEU A 6 4.66 20.71 10.52
N PRO A 7 4.99 19.60 9.83
CA PRO A 7 4.38 19.28 8.54
C PRO A 7 2.86 19.27 8.66
N SER A 8 2.17 19.86 7.69
CA SER A 8 0.71 19.95 7.76
C SER A 8 0.06 18.57 7.71
N ARG A 9 -1.02 18.37 8.48
CA ARG A 9 -1.83 17.13 8.45
C ARG A 9 -2.24 16.75 7.03
N ARG A 10 -2.52 17.74 6.18
CA ARG A 10 -2.84 17.56 4.75
C ARG A 10 -1.67 17.00 3.94
N ALA A 11 -0.42 17.29 4.31
CA ALA A 11 0.75 16.71 3.65
C ALA A 11 0.81 15.18 3.86
N VAL A 12 0.44 14.69 5.05
CA VAL A 12 0.32 13.24 5.31
C VAL A 12 -0.78 12.64 4.42
N GLY A 13 -1.92 13.33 4.29
CA GLY A 13 -3.00 12.91 3.40
C GLY A 13 -2.54 12.80 1.94
N TRP A 14 -1.85 13.82 1.40
CA TRP A 14 -1.34 13.80 0.03
C TRP A 14 -0.28 12.73 -0.20
N TRP A 15 0.61 12.51 0.76
CA TRP A 15 1.56 11.40 0.70
C TRP A 15 0.85 10.04 0.59
N LEU A 16 -0.19 9.80 1.38
CA LEU A 16 -0.99 8.59 1.29
C LEU A 16 -1.75 8.48 -0.05
N ILE A 17 -2.19 9.60 -0.64
CA ILE A 17 -2.75 9.61 -2.00
C ILE A 17 -1.69 9.20 -3.04
N VAL A 18 -0.46 9.71 -2.94
CA VAL A 18 0.63 9.28 -3.83
C VAL A 18 0.86 7.77 -3.72
N VAL A 19 0.92 7.24 -2.50
CA VAL A 19 1.02 5.78 -2.28
C VAL A 19 -0.16 5.04 -2.90
N ALA A 20 -1.40 5.51 -2.71
CA ALA A 20 -2.59 4.89 -3.30
C ALA A 20 -2.53 4.86 -4.84
N LEU A 21 -2.12 5.96 -5.47
CA LEU A 21 -1.97 6.03 -6.92
C LEU A 21 -0.90 5.05 -7.43
N MET A 22 0.21 4.91 -6.70
CA MET A 22 1.23 3.92 -7.04
C MET A 22 0.69 2.49 -6.90
N ILE A 23 -0.11 2.19 -5.87
CA ILE A 23 -0.76 0.87 -5.70
C ILE A 23 -1.76 0.61 -6.83
N ALA A 24 -2.55 1.61 -7.25
CA ALA A 24 -3.44 1.48 -8.39
C ALA A 24 -2.67 1.20 -9.68
N GLY A 25 -1.57 1.92 -9.91
CA GLY A 25 -0.65 1.65 -11.02
C GLY A 25 -0.04 0.24 -10.97
N MET A 26 0.33 -0.23 -9.78
CA MET A 26 0.85 -1.58 -9.54
C MET A 26 -0.17 -2.66 -9.90
N VAL A 27 -1.45 -2.45 -9.58
CA VAL A 27 -2.53 -3.35 -9.97
C VAL A 27 -2.68 -3.41 -11.49
N VAL A 28 -2.65 -2.26 -12.18
CA VAL A 28 -2.74 -2.21 -13.65
C VAL A 28 -1.54 -2.91 -14.30
N ILE A 29 -0.33 -2.57 -13.87
CA ILE A 29 0.90 -3.18 -14.41
C ILE A 29 0.92 -4.67 -14.12
N GLY A 30 0.52 -5.12 -12.93
CA GLY A 30 0.38 -6.55 -12.62
C GLY A 30 -0.65 -7.29 -13.45
N GLY A 31 -1.78 -6.65 -13.72
CA GLY A 31 -2.78 -7.17 -14.66
C GLY A 31 -2.17 -7.36 -16.05
N LEU A 32 -1.42 -6.37 -16.55
CA LEU A 32 -0.71 -6.46 -17.82
C LEU A 32 0.35 -7.57 -17.82
N THR A 33 1.23 -7.63 -16.81
CA THR A 33 2.22 -8.70 -16.64
C THR A 33 1.60 -10.09 -16.70
N ARG A 34 0.36 -10.24 -16.18
CA ARG A 34 -0.36 -11.51 -16.25
C ARG A 34 -0.94 -11.77 -17.64
N LEU A 35 -1.57 -10.78 -18.26
CA LEU A 35 -2.19 -10.88 -19.59
C LEU A 35 -1.17 -11.10 -20.71
N THR A 36 0.05 -10.58 -20.56
CA THR A 36 1.16 -10.77 -21.50
C THR A 36 1.93 -12.08 -21.29
N GLY A 37 1.54 -12.91 -20.32
CA GLY A 37 2.25 -14.16 -19.99
C GLY A 37 3.60 -13.95 -19.30
N SER A 38 3.87 -12.74 -18.82
CA SER A 38 5.18 -12.33 -18.30
C SER A 38 5.46 -12.75 -16.86
N GLY A 39 4.46 -13.17 -16.09
CA GLY A 39 4.58 -13.38 -14.63
C GLY A 39 5.50 -14.50 -14.14
N LEU A 40 6.28 -15.15 -15.01
CA LEU A 40 7.27 -16.20 -14.67
C LEU A 40 8.61 -16.00 -15.43
N SER A 41 8.81 -14.84 -16.06
CA SER A 41 10.01 -14.50 -16.83
C SER A 41 11.26 -14.29 -15.96
N ILE A 42 11.10 -13.94 -14.68
CA ILE A 42 12.18 -13.77 -13.71
C ILE A 42 12.11 -14.90 -12.69
N THR A 43 12.97 -15.90 -12.89
CA THR A 43 12.99 -17.15 -12.12
C THR A 43 13.68 -17.01 -10.76
N GLU A 44 14.49 -15.99 -10.58
CA GLU A 44 15.24 -15.77 -9.34
C GLU A 44 14.58 -14.68 -8.48
N TRP A 45 14.61 -14.92 -7.17
CA TRP A 45 14.22 -13.92 -6.19
C TRP A 45 15.46 -13.30 -5.57
N ASP A 46 15.86 -12.14 -6.11
CA ASP A 46 16.88 -11.28 -5.50
C ASP A 46 16.23 -9.99 -4.96
N PRO A 47 16.14 -9.80 -3.63
CA PRO A 47 15.49 -8.64 -3.02
C PRO A 47 16.24 -7.32 -3.22
N VAL A 48 17.54 -7.38 -3.45
CA VAL A 48 18.41 -6.19 -3.45
C VAL A 48 18.93 -5.94 -4.86
N MET A 49 19.63 -6.91 -5.45
CA MET A 49 20.22 -6.75 -6.79
C MET A 49 19.18 -6.92 -7.89
N GLY A 50 18.06 -7.58 -7.62
CA GLY A 50 16.93 -7.69 -8.57
C GLY A 50 16.22 -6.37 -8.87
N ALA A 51 16.67 -5.24 -8.33
CA ALA A 51 16.27 -3.90 -8.79
C ALA A 51 17.03 -3.47 -10.05
N ILE A 52 18.21 -4.04 -10.30
CA ILE A 52 19.04 -3.76 -11.47
C ILE A 52 18.70 -4.81 -12.54
N PRO A 53 18.22 -4.42 -13.74
CA PRO A 53 17.97 -5.36 -14.82
C PRO A 53 19.30 -5.85 -15.44
N PRO A 54 19.30 -6.90 -16.28
CA PRO A 54 20.49 -7.32 -17.01
C PRO A 54 21.06 -6.15 -17.84
N LEU A 55 22.34 -5.83 -17.65
CA LEU A 55 22.98 -4.64 -18.24
C LEU A 55 23.87 -4.99 -19.43
N SER A 56 24.35 -6.24 -19.52
CA SER A 56 25.16 -6.72 -20.63
C SER A 56 24.44 -7.79 -21.45
N GLN A 57 24.93 -8.03 -22.66
CA GLN A 57 24.45 -9.13 -23.50
C GLN A 57 24.62 -10.50 -22.82
N ALA A 58 25.71 -10.69 -22.05
CA ALA A 58 25.96 -11.92 -21.33
C ALA A 58 24.91 -12.14 -20.21
N ASP A 59 24.57 -11.10 -19.46
CA ASP A 59 23.55 -11.18 -18.40
C ASP A 59 22.17 -11.51 -18.98
N TRP A 60 21.83 -10.93 -20.14
CA TRP A 60 20.59 -11.24 -20.85
C TRP A 60 20.52 -12.68 -21.31
N LEU A 61 21.62 -13.24 -21.81
CA LEU A 61 21.70 -14.64 -22.22
C LEU A 61 21.61 -15.59 -21.02
N ASP A 62 22.23 -15.26 -19.88
CA ASP A 62 22.12 -16.04 -18.64
C ASP A 62 20.67 -16.08 -18.12
N ALA A 63 20.03 -14.91 -18.01
CA ALA A 63 18.62 -14.83 -17.61
C ALA A 63 17.71 -15.61 -18.57
N PHE A 64 17.98 -15.53 -19.87
CA PHE A 64 17.22 -16.27 -20.87
C PHE A 64 17.45 -17.79 -20.76
N HIS A 65 18.68 -18.24 -20.57
CA HIS A 65 18.99 -19.66 -20.35
C HIS A 65 18.26 -20.23 -19.12
N LYS A 66 18.18 -19.46 -18.03
CA LYS A 66 17.39 -19.85 -16.85
C LYS A 66 15.90 -19.99 -17.19
N TYR A 67 15.35 -19.01 -17.93
CA TYR A 67 13.98 -19.07 -18.41
C TYR A 67 13.70 -20.27 -19.31
N GLN A 68 14.64 -20.66 -20.18
CA GLN A 68 14.51 -21.84 -21.04
C GLN A 68 14.36 -23.15 -20.26
N GLY A 69 14.81 -23.19 -19.01
CA GLY A 69 14.69 -24.34 -18.12
C GLY A 69 13.31 -24.53 -17.48
N ILE A 70 12.41 -23.55 -17.55
CA ILE A 70 11.12 -23.63 -16.84
C ILE A 70 9.99 -24.20 -17.71
N PRO A 71 8.94 -24.79 -17.10
CA PRO A 71 7.82 -25.39 -17.84
C PRO A 71 7.10 -24.44 -18.80
N GLN A 72 7.01 -23.14 -18.49
CA GLN A 72 6.38 -22.15 -19.36
C GLN A 72 7.11 -22.05 -20.70
N TYR A 73 8.45 -21.96 -20.70
CA TYR A 73 9.21 -21.94 -21.95
C TYR A 73 9.00 -23.22 -22.74
N ILE A 74 9.12 -24.37 -22.06
CA ILE A 74 9.03 -25.69 -22.70
C ILE A 74 7.64 -25.97 -23.29
N ARG A 75 6.56 -25.40 -22.76
CA ARG A 75 5.19 -25.73 -23.21
C ARG A 75 4.50 -24.62 -24.00
N GLU A 76 4.81 -23.36 -23.73
CA GLU A 76 4.10 -22.22 -24.33
C GLU A 76 5.02 -21.36 -25.21
N HIS A 77 6.30 -21.25 -24.89
CA HIS A 77 7.23 -20.33 -25.56
C HIS A 77 8.43 -21.03 -26.23
N GLN A 78 8.27 -22.28 -26.68
CA GLN A 78 9.36 -22.99 -27.36
C GLN A 78 9.82 -22.23 -28.61
N GLY A 79 11.13 -22.09 -28.76
CA GLY A 79 11.73 -21.37 -29.90
C GLY A 79 11.62 -19.85 -29.80
N MET A 80 11.20 -19.31 -28.65
CA MET A 80 11.20 -17.86 -28.40
C MET A 80 12.60 -17.27 -28.58
N SER A 81 12.67 -16.09 -29.22
CA SER A 81 13.91 -15.33 -29.37
C SER A 81 14.26 -14.53 -28.11
N LEU A 82 15.52 -14.12 -27.98
CA LEU A 82 15.96 -13.26 -26.88
C LEU A 82 15.15 -11.94 -26.80
N ALA A 83 14.79 -11.36 -27.94
CA ALA A 83 14.01 -10.11 -27.98
C ALA A 83 12.59 -10.29 -27.43
N GLN A 84 11.95 -11.42 -27.71
CA GLN A 84 10.64 -11.77 -27.14
C GLN A 84 10.74 -12.04 -25.64
N PHE A 85 11.83 -12.69 -25.19
CA PHE A 85 12.11 -12.85 -23.77
C PHE A 85 12.29 -11.50 -23.06
N GLN A 86 13.07 -10.57 -23.63
CA GLN A 86 13.26 -9.23 -23.09
C GLN A 86 11.91 -8.50 -22.92
N PHE A 87 11.00 -8.63 -23.89
CA PHE A 87 9.67 -8.03 -23.80
C PHE A 87 8.90 -8.53 -22.55
N ILE A 88 8.85 -9.85 -22.32
CA ILE A 88 8.16 -10.38 -21.13
C ILE A 88 8.91 -10.04 -19.84
N TYR A 89 10.25 -10.06 -19.86
CA TYR A 89 11.09 -9.72 -18.72
C TYR A 89 10.82 -8.30 -18.23
N TRP A 90 10.73 -7.31 -19.14
CA TRP A 90 10.51 -5.91 -18.78
C TRP A 90 9.20 -5.68 -18.05
N TRP A 91 8.13 -6.39 -18.42
CA TRP A 91 6.84 -6.30 -17.71
C TRP A 91 6.93 -6.80 -16.29
N GLU A 92 7.58 -7.95 -16.08
CA GLU A 92 7.73 -8.50 -14.73
C GLU A 92 8.71 -7.67 -13.89
N TRP A 93 9.83 -7.24 -14.46
CA TRP A 93 10.80 -6.39 -13.80
C TRP A 93 10.18 -5.07 -13.37
N THR A 94 9.41 -4.41 -14.26
CA THR A 94 8.73 -3.13 -13.94
C THR A 94 7.74 -3.30 -12.80
N HIS A 95 6.97 -4.39 -12.82
CA HIS A 95 6.06 -4.73 -11.73
C HIS A 95 6.81 -4.91 -10.40
N ARG A 96 7.88 -5.71 -10.38
CA ARG A 96 8.71 -5.95 -9.19
C ARG A 96 9.36 -4.66 -8.68
N LEU A 97 9.92 -3.85 -9.58
CA LEU A 97 10.54 -2.57 -9.23
C LEU A 97 9.52 -1.61 -8.61
N LEU A 98 8.34 -1.48 -9.22
CA LEU A 98 7.29 -0.63 -8.67
C LEU A 98 6.87 -1.07 -7.26
N GLY A 99 6.74 -2.38 -7.02
CA GLY A 99 6.51 -2.92 -5.69
C GLY A 99 7.56 -2.49 -4.65
N ARG A 100 8.85 -2.51 -5.01
CA ARG A 100 9.94 -2.01 -4.15
C ARG A 100 9.82 -0.51 -3.90
N LEU A 101 9.57 0.27 -4.96
CA LEU A 101 9.43 1.73 -4.87
C LEU A 101 8.27 2.14 -3.96
N ILE A 102 7.13 1.44 -4.01
CA ILE A 102 6.01 1.68 -3.09
C ILE A 102 6.46 1.49 -1.63
N GLY A 103 7.24 0.45 -1.35
CA GLY A 103 7.78 0.21 -0.01
C GLY A 103 8.63 1.38 0.50
N PHE A 104 9.51 1.93 -0.33
CA PHE A 104 10.34 3.09 0.03
C PHE A 104 9.52 4.38 0.15
N VAL A 105 8.61 4.64 -0.81
CA VAL A 105 7.73 5.81 -0.81
C VAL A 105 6.76 5.77 0.38
N PHE A 106 6.45 4.59 0.92
CA PHE A 106 5.75 4.48 2.19
C PHE A 106 6.71 4.72 3.36
N LEU A 107 7.79 3.93 3.47
CA LEU A 107 8.60 3.88 4.69
C LEU A 107 9.32 5.20 5.00
N LEU A 108 9.94 5.84 4.02
CA LEU A 108 10.77 7.02 4.27
C LEU A 108 9.94 8.21 4.75
N PRO A 109 8.84 8.61 4.07
CA PRO A 109 7.98 9.67 4.57
C PRO A 109 7.28 9.28 5.87
N PHE A 110 6.90 8.00 6.07
CA PHE A 110 6.33 7.54 7.33
C PHE A 110 7.26 7.83 8.51
N LEU A 111 8.53 7.40 8.42
CA LEU A 111 9.53 7.64 9.47
C LEU A 111 9.75 9.14 9.70
N TRP A 112 9.83 9.93 8.63
CA TRP A 112 9.97 11.38 8.73
C TRP A 112 8.77 12.05 9.39
N PHE A 113 7.54 11.69 9.02
CA PHE A 113 6.31 12.26 9.61
C PHE A 113 6.14 11.86 11.08
N VAL A 114 6.57 10.66 11.47
CA VAL A 114 6.61 10.25 12.88
C VAL A 114 7.62 11.07 13.66
N TRP A 115 8.86 11.20 13.15
CA TRP A 115 9.91 12.01 13.77
C TRP A 115 9.52 13.50 13.88
N ALA A 116 8.89 14.03 12.83
CA ALA A 116 8.41 15.40 12.77
C ALA A 116 7.11 15.63 13.56
N GLY A 117 6.51 14.59 14.17
CA GLY A 117 5.30 14.72 14.98
C GLY A 117 4.02 15.01 14.20
N ALA A 118 4.01 14.84 12.87
CA ALA A 118 2.85 15.06 12.02
C ALA A 118 1.82 13.91 12.07
N ILE A 119 2.25 12.72 12.49
CA ILE A 119 1.41 11.55 12.72
C ILE A 119 1.17 11.40 14.23
N SER A 120 -0.10 11.35 14.65
CA SER A 120 -0.43 11.17 16.07
C SER A 120 -0.01 9.78 16.55
N ARG A 121 0.35 9.63 17.84
CA ARG A 121 0.71 8.32 18.41
C ARG A 121 -0.39 7.26 18.26
N ARG A 122 -1.65 7.69 18.16
CA ARG A 122 -2.81 6.81 17.93
C ARG A 122 -2.87 6.29 16.50
N ASP A 123 -2.33 7.02 15.53
CA ASP A 123 -2.33 6.64 14.12
C ASP A 123 -1.16 5.74 13.74
N ILE A 124 -0.07 5.74 14.51
CA ILE A 124 1.14 4.94 14.22
C ILE A 124 0.83 3.44 14.06
N PRO A 125 0.08 2.77 14.96
CA PRO A 125 -0.19 1.33 14.80
C PRO A 125 -0.91 1.00 13.49
N ARG A 126 -1.82 1.86 13.05
CA ARG A 126 -2.51 1.72 11.76
C ARG A 126 -1.54 1.86 10.58
N MET A 127 -0.61 2.82 10.62
CA MET A 127 0.39 2.97 9.56
C MET A 127 1.34 1.78 9.49
N VAL A 128 1.76 1.25 10.66
CA VAL A 128 2.55 0.02 10.75
C VAL A 128 1.79 -1.17 10.18
N LEU A 129 0.49 -1.31 10.49
CA LEU A 129 -0.35 -2.37 9.92
C LEU A 129 -0.45 -2.26 8.39
N LEU A 130 -0.63 -1.06 7.85
CA LEU A 130 -0.67 -0.84 6.39
C LEU A 130 0.67 -1.18 5.73
N PHE A 131 1.79 -0.82 6.36
CA PHE A 131 3.12 -1.22 5.88
C PHE A 131 3.31 -2.74 5.93
N ALA A 132 2.90 -3.38 7.02
CA ALA A 132 2.95 -4.83 7.16
C ALA A 132 2.08 -5.56 6.14
N LEU A 133 0.89 -5.01 5.81
CA LEU A 133 0.05 -5.51 4.71
C LEU A 133 0.74 -5.36 3.35
N GLY A 134 1.50 -4.28 3.13
CA GLY A 134 2.38 -4.15 1.95
C GLY A 134 3.49 -5.20 1.90
N GLY A 135 4.12 -5.51 3.04
CA GLY A 135 5.09 -6.61 3.15
C GLY A 135 4.46 -7.97 2.88
N LEU A 136 3.28 -8.23 3.44
CA LEU A 136 2.49 -9.43 3.18
C LEU A 136 2.11 -9.54 1.69
N GLN A 137 1.75 -8.42 1.04
CA GLN A 137 1.48 -8.39 -0.39
C GLN A 137 2.70 -8.86 -1.20
N GLY A 138 3.89 -8.36 -0.87
CA GLY A 138 5.15 -8.80 -1.48
C GLY A 138 5.43 -10.29 -1.26
N PHE A 139 5.20 -10.78 -0.04
CA PHE A 139 5.33 -12.21 0.29
C PHE A 139 4.38 -13.09 -0.52
N VAL A 140 3.10 -12.71 -0.62
CA VAL A 140 2.12 -13.45 -1.44
C VAL A 140 2.52 -13.43 -2.91
N GLY A 141 3.06 -12.31 -3.40
CA GLY A 141 3.56 -12.20 -4.78
C GLY A 141 4.74 -13.13 -5.06
N TRP A 142 5.69 -13.24 -4.11
CA TRP A 142 6.76 -14.23 -4.20
C TRP A 142 6.23 -15.67 -4.20
N TRP A 143 5.32 -15.99 -3.27
CA TRP A 143 4.69 -17.32 -3.17
C TRP A 143 3.92 -17.70 -4.45
N MET A 144 3.34 -16.74 -5.16
CA MET A 144 2.72 -16.94 -6.47
C MET A 144 3.73 -17.41 -7.51
N VAL A 145 4.88 -16.73 -7.62
CA VAL A 145 5.91 -17.01 -8.64
C VAL A 145 6.60 -18.35 -8.35
N GLU A 146 7.08 -18.55 -7.12
CA GLU A 146 7.84 -19.75 -6.73
C GLU A 146 7.09 -21.05 -7.09
N SER A 147 5.80 -21.10 -6.77
CA SER A 147 4.97 -22.28 -7.08
C SER A 147 4.69 -22.53 -8.55
N GLY A 148 4.91 -21.52 -9.40
CA GLY A 148 4.77 -21.63 -10.85
C GLY A 148 5.97 -22.30 -11.51
N LEU A 149 7.16 -22.24 -10.89
CA LEU A 149 8.41 -22.66 -11.52
C LEU A 149 8.56 -24.19 -11.61
N GLU A 150 7.98 -24.96 -10.69
CA GLU A 150 8.23 -26.42 -10.61
C GLU A 150 7.23 -27.28 -11.40
N THR A 151 5.96 -26.86 -11.52
CA THR A 151 4.90 -27.79 -11.95
C THR A 151 3.88 -27.23 -12.95
N ARG A 152 3.87 -25.91 -13.17
CA ARG A 152 2.79 -25.24 -13.93
C ARG A 152 3.35 -24.31 -14.98
N VAL A 153 2.56 -24.05 -16.01
CA VAL A 153 2.88 -23.05 -17.05
C VAL A 153 2.44 -21.64 -16.64
N SER A 154 1.69 -21.52 -15.55
CA SER A 154 1.09 -20.28 -15.13
C SER A 154 0.73 -20.29 -13.64
N VAL A 155 0.66 -19.10 -13.02
CA VAL A 155 0.32 -18.95 -11.59
C VAL A 155 -1.11 -19.42 -11.33
N SER A 156 -1.31 -20.12 -10.21
CA SER A 156 -2.63 -20.58 -9.79
C SER A 156 -3.62 -19.43 -9.56
N GLN A 157 -4.86 -19.61 -10.04
CA GLN A 157 -5.93 -18.62 -9.95
C GLN A 157 -6.31 -18.27 -8.50
N TYR A 158 -6.25 -19.24 -7.58
CA TYR A 158 -6.53 -18.94 -6.16
C TYR A 158 -5.44 -18.04 -5.55
N ARG A 159 -4.17 -18.21 -5.93
CA ARG A 159 -3.07 -17.36 -5.41
C ARG A 159 -3.15 -15.96 -5.97
N LEU A 160 -3.47 -15.86 -7.27
CA LEU A 160 -3.74 -14.59 -7.93
C LEU A 160 -4.90 -13.85 -7.25
N ALA A 161 -6.00 -14.55 -6.95
CA ALA A 161 -7.15 -13.96 -6.26
C ALA A 161 -6.78 -13.48 -4.84
N ILE A 162 -6.01 -14.26 -4.08
CA ILE A 162 -5.53 -13.87 -2.74
C ILE A 162 -4.66 -12.61 -2.84
N HIS A 163 -3.68 -12.60 -3.75
CA HIS A 163 -2.80 -11.46 -3.95
C HIS A 163 -3.55 -10.21 -4.37
N PHE A 164 -4.48 -10.33 -5.31
CA PHE A 164 -5.31 -9.21 -5.74
C PHE A 164 -6.21 -8.72 -4.59
N GLY A 165 -6.80 -9.63 -3.82
CA GLY A 165 -7.63 -9.29 -2.66
C GLY A 165 -6.86 -8.53 -1.58
N VAL A 166 -5.64 -8.96 -1.25
CA VAL A 166 -4.77 -8.25 -0.30
C VAL A 166 -4.36 -6.87 -0.83
N ALA A 167 -4.06 -6.73 -2.14
CA ALA A 167 -3.83 -5.42 -2.77
C ALA A 167 -5.02 -4.49 -2.64
N LEU A 168 -6.24 -4.97 -2.89
CA LEU A 168 -7.46 -4.16 -2.76
C LEU A 168 -7.72 -3.72 -1.32
N LEU A 169 -7.50 -4.61 -0.34
CA LEU A 169 -7.61 -4.27 1.08
C LEU A 169 -6.60 -3.20 1.48
N LEU A 170 -5.35 -3.34 1.04
CA LEU A 170 -4.31 -2.35 1.27
C LEU A 170 -4.66 -1.00 0.62
N PHE A 171 -5.08 -1.00 -0.64
CA PHE A 171 -5.48 0.20 -1.38
C PHE A 171 -6.62 0.93 -0.66
N ALA A 172 -7.67 0.21 -0.27
CA ALA A 172 -8.79 0.77 0.48
C ALA A 172 -8.35 1.33 1.84
N GLY A 173 -7.48 0.61 2.57
CA GLY A 173 -6.95 1.05 3.86
C GLY A 173 -6.08 2.32 3.77
N ILE A 174 -5.30 2.46 2.71
CA ILE A 174 -4.49 3.66 2.43
C ILE A 174 -5.40 4.84 2.09
N LEU A 175 -6.36 4.67 1.17
CA LEU A 175 -7.33 5.73 0.82
C LEU A 175 -8.15 6.18 2.02
N TRP A 176 -8.69 5.23 2.78
CA TRP A 176 -9.40 5.52 4.02
C TRP A 176 -8.54 6.34 4.97
N SER A 177 -7.26 5.98 5.09
CA SER A 177 -6.32 6.72 5.92
C SER A 177 -6.05 8.12 5.38
N ALA A 178 -5.83 8.29 4.08
CA ALA A 178 -5.67 9.61 3.45
C ALA A 178 -6.86 10.54 3.76
N PHE A 179 -8.09 10.04 3.60
CA PHE A 179 -9.30 10.82 3.88
C PHE A 179 -9.44 11.23 5.34
N GLN A 180 -9.03 10.39 6.30
CA GLN A 180 -8.98 10.78 7.72
C GLN A 180 -8.00 11.93 8.01
N TYR A 181 -6.96 12.09 7.19
CA TYR A 181 -6.03 13.21 7.29
C TYR A 181 -6.56 14.49 6.63
N PHE A 182 -7.38 14.37 5.57
CA PHE A 182 -8.06 15.51 4.95
C PHE A 182 -9.29 16.00 5.74
N TYR A 183 -10.05 15.06 6.32
CA TYR A 183 -11.31 15.30 7.01
C TYR A 183 -11.25 14.70 8.42
N PRO A 184 -10.62 15.38 9.40
CA PRO A 184 -10.63 14.91 10.77
C PRO A 184 -12.08 14.80 11.27
N PRO A 185 -12.42 13.76 12.07
CA PRO A 185 -13.72 13.68 12.71
C PRO A 185 -13.99 15.00 13.46
N LEU A 186 -15.15 15.61 13.21
CA LEU A 186 -15.60 16.74 14.01
C LEU A 186 -15.58 16.28 15.47
N GLU A 187 -14.86 16.97 16.35
CA GLU A 187 -14.87 16.68 17.78
C GLU A 187 -16.29 16.93 18.35
N GLY A 188 -17.19 15.98 18.15
CA GLY A 188 -18.59 16.02 18.56
C GLY A 188 -18.82 15.68 20.03
N GLY A 189 -17.76 15.55 20.83
CA GLY A 189 -17.83 15.16 22.25
C GLY A 189 -17.69 16.33 23.23
N SER A 190 -16.96 17.39 22.88
CA SER A 190 -16.66 18.48 23.80
C SER A 190 -17.88 19.40 24.05
N LYS A 191 -18.72 19.63 23.03
CA LYS A 191 -19.90 20.51 23.16
C LYS A 191 -21.02 19.89 24.00
N ARG A 192 -21.20 18.56 24.03
CA ARG A 192 -22.23 17.90 24.84
C ARG A 192 -21.91 17.91 26.34
N ALA A 193 -20.63 17.89 26.72
CA ALA A 193 -20.21 18.04 28.11
C ALA A 193 -20.41 19.49 28.61
N ALA A 194 -20.09 20.49 27.78
CA ALA A 194 -20.33 21.90 28.07
C ALA A 194 -21.83 22.24 28.23
N LEU A 195 -22.70 21.64 27.40
CA LEU A 195 -24.15 21.84 27.48
C LEU A 195 -24.80 21.11 28.68
N ARG A 196 -24.21 20.00 29.16
CA ARG A 196 -24.67 19.31 30.39
C ARG A 196 -24.16 19.95 31.68
N GLY A 197 -23.04 20.67 31.65
CA GLY A 197 -22.50 21.40 32.79
C GLY A 197 -23.24 22.71 33.10
N GLY A 198 -23.81 23.37 32.08
CA GLY A 198 -24.49 24.66 32.23
C GLY A 198 -25.91 24.62 32.79
N VAL A 199 -26.55 23.44 32.86
CA VAL A 199 -27.98 23.32 33.24
C VAL A 199 -28.19 23.01 34.73
N LYS A 200 -27.12 22.79 35.52
CA LYS A 200 -27.22 22.42 36.94
C LYS A 200 -27.26 23.59 37.94
N GLY A 201 -27.40 24.84 37.49
CA GLY A 201 -27.19 26.03 38.32
C GLY A 201 -28.39 26.95 38.60
N GLN A 202 -29.60 26.64 38.12
CA GLN A 202 -30.77 27.49 38.40
C GLN A 202 -31.82 26.70 39.19
N SER A 203 -31.74 26.80 40.51
CA SER A 203 -32.90 26.54 41.38
C SER A 203 -34.00 27.57 41.05
N PRO A 204 -35.26 27.16 40.93
CA PRO A 204 -36.36 28.08 40.66
C PRO A 204 -36.50 29.08 41.82
N PRO A 205 -36.91 30.33 41.56
CA PRO A 205 -37.13 31.30 42.62
C PRO A 205 -38.35 30.86 43.45
N THR A 206 -38.08 30.41 44.68
CA THR A 206 -39.08 30.32 45.74
C THR A 206 -39.30 31.72 46.30
N ASP A 207 -40.33 32.42 45.83
CA ASP A 207 -41.13 33.32 46.66
C ASP A 207 -42.43 33.69 45.94
N ILE A 208 -43.55 33.12 46.38
CA ILE A 208 -44.86 33.77 46.23
C ILE A 208 -45.46 33.77 47.63
N SER A 209 -45.08 34.78 48.41
CA SER A 209 -45.81 35.20 49.59
C SER A 209 -47.17 35.77 49.17
N LEU A 210 -48.21 34.93 49.24
CA LEU A 210 -49.60 35.41 49.25
C LEU A 210 -49.91 35.99 50.64
N ARG A 211 -49.54 37.26 50.84
CA ARG A 211 -50.14 38.12 51.85
C ARG A 211 -50.48 39.45 51.19
N GLU A 212 -51.61 40.00 51.61
CA GLU A 212 -52.27 41.21 51.11
C GLU A 212 -53.10 40.99 49.84
N ILE A 213 -54.41 40.72 50.00
CA ILE A 213 -55.45 41.72 49.75
C ILE A 213 -56.61 41.45 50.72
N SER A 214 -57.03 42.51 51.40
CA SER A 214 -58.23 42.66 52.24
C SER A 214 -59.54 42.29 51.54
#